data_AF-A0A7J9GX66-F1
#
_entry.id   AF-A0A7J9GX66-F1
#
_cell.length_a   1.000
_cell.length_b   1.000
_cell.length_c   1.000
_cell.angle_alpha   90.00
_cell.angle_beta   90.00
_cell.angle_gamma   90.00
#
_symmetry.space_group_name_H-M   'P 1'
#
loop_
_entity.id
_entity.type
_entity.pdbx_description
1 polymer ?
#
loop_
_entity_poly.entity_id
_entity_poly.type
_entity_poly.pdbx_seq_one_letter_code
_entity_poly.pdbx_strand_id
1 'polypeptide(L)'
;MVGRVLGGIATSLLFSAFESWLVAEHNKRGFEQQWLSLTFSKAIFLGNGLVAILAGLFGNVLVDSLSLGPVAPFDAAAIFLAIGMAIILSSWTENFGDPSENKDLLTQFRGAAVAIASGRVQYLL
;
A
#
# COMPACT_ATOMS: atom_id res chain seq x y z
N MET A 1 -8.05 -10.14 21.32
CA MET A 1 -8.86 -9.64 20.18
C MET A 1 -8.35 -8.33 19.63
N VAL A 2 -7.98 -7.35 20.47
CA VAL A 2 -7.41 -6.05 20.04
C VAL A 2 -6.23 -6.21 19.06
N GLY A 3 -5.27 -7.09 19.34
CA GLY A 3 -4.13 -7.32 18.43
C GLY A 3 -4.52 -7.80 17.03
N ARG A 4 -5.62 -8.54 16.88
CA ARG A 4 -6.12 -8.96 15.55
C ARG A 4 -6.75 -7.80 14.78
N VAL A 5 -7.50 -6.95 15.48
CA VAL A 5 -8.11 -5.75 14.89
C VAL A 5 -7.03 -4.78 14.43
N LEU A 6 -6.07 -4.49 15.31
CA LEU A 6 -4.94 -3.60 14.99
C LEU A 6 -4.08 -4.18 13.86
N GLY A 7 -3.82 -5.48 13.85
CA GLY A 7 -3.11 -6.15 12.76
C GLY A 7 -3.84 -6.03 11.42
N GLY A 8 -5.17 -6.18 11.40
CA GLY A 8 -5.97 -5.97 10.19
C GLY A 8 -5.89 -4.53 9.68
N ILE A 9 -6.07 -3.54 10.57
CA ILE A 9 -5.96 -2.12 10.22
C ILE A 9 -4.55 -1.80 9.69
N ALA A 10 -3.51 -2.29 10.35
CA ALA A 10 -2.13 -2.07 9.94
C ALA A 10 -1.86 -2.62 8.53
N THR A 11 -2.32 -3.84 8.24
CA THR A 11 -2.19 -4.43 6.91
C THR A 11 -2.94 -3.63 5.85
N SER A 12 -4.17 -3.19 6.14
CA SER A 12 -4.93 -2.32 5.23
C SER A 12 -4.17 -1.03 4.92
N LEU A 13 -3.63 -0.36 5.95
CA LEU A 13 -2.85 0.86 5.79
C LEU A 13 -1.56 0.62 5.02
N LEU A 14 -0.86 -0.50 5.26
CA LEU A 14 0.38 -0.85 4.58
C LEU A 14 0.20 -0.91 3.06
N PHE A 15 -0.92 -1.46 2.59
CA PHE A 15 -1.24 -1.49 1.16
C PHE A 15 -1.81 -0.15 0.68
N SER A 16 -2.84 0.38 1.34
CA SER A 16 -3.56 1.56 0.83
C SER A 16 -2.73 2.83 0.85
N ALA A 17 -1.92 3.06 1.89
CA ALA A 17 -1.05 4.23 1.97
C ALA A 17 0.09 4.13 0.95
N PHE A 18 0.66 2.93 0.76
CA PHE A 18 1.69 2.69 -0.25
C PHE A 18 1.18 2.96 -1.67
N GLU A 19 0.02 2.39 -2.02
CA GLU A 19 -0.59 2.58 -3.34
C GLU A 19 -0.87 4.07 -3.60
N SER A 20 -1.44 4.77 -2.63
CA SER A 20 -1.76 6.20 -2.73
C SER A 20 -0.50 7.05 -2.93
N TRP A 21 0.57 6.76 -2.18
CA TRP A 21 1.85 7.46 -2.34
C TRP A 21 2.47 7.20 -3.71
N LEU A 22 2.48 5.94 -4.16
CA LEU A 22 3.06 5.56 -5.46
C LEU A 22 2.32 6.24 -6.62
N VAL A 23 0.99 6.28 -6.57
CA VAL A 23 0.16 6.98 -7.57
C VAL A 23 0.51 8.47 -7.59
N ALA A 24 0.61 9.12 -6.43
CA ALA A 24 0.90 10.54 -6.35
C ALA A 24 2.32 10.87 -6.86
N GLU A 25 3.33 10.07 -6.49
CA GLU A 25 4.70 10.25 -6.94
C GLU A 25 4.86 9.97 -8.44
N HIS A 26 4.16 8.96 -8.96
CA HIS A 26 4.13 8.65 -10.40
C HIS A 26 3.55 9.80 -11.22
N ASN A 27 2.43 10.37 -10.77
CA ASN A 27 1.81 11.54 -11.39
C ASN A 27 2.71 12.79 -11.30
N LYS A 28 3.34 13.03 -10.14
CA LYS A 28 4.26 14.16 -9.94
C LYS A 28 5.46 14.12 -10.89
N ARG A 29 5.95 12.93 -11.22
CA ARG A 29 7.07 12.73 -12.15
C ARG A 29 6.64 12.71 -13.62
N GLY A 30 5.33 12.74 -13.92
CA GLY A 30 4.79 12.77 -15.27
C GLY A 30 5.05 11.48 -16.07
N PHE A 31 5.17 10.34 -15.38
CA PHE A 31 5.39 9.05 -16.04
C PHE A 31 4.12 8.54 -16.73
N GLU A 32 4.28 7.72 -17.78
CA GLU A 32 3.14 7.12 -18.48
C GLU A 32 2.33 6.17 -17.58
N GLN A 33 1.01 6.24 -17.69
CA GLN A 33 0.08 5.47 -16.85
C GLN A 33 0.29 3.94 -16.96
N GLN A 34 0.74 3.45 -18.12
CA GLN A 34 1.01 2.03 -18.32
C GLN A 34 2.10 1.46 -17.39
N TRP A 35 3.08 2.29 -16.99
CA TRP A 35 4.18 1.86 -16.13
C TRP A 35 3.73 1.68 -14.68
N LEU A 36 2.73 2.46 -14.24
CA LEU A 36 2.11 2.32 -12.92
C LEU A 36 1.41 0.97 -12.82
N SER A 37 0.56 0.63 -13.80
CA SER A 37 -0.15 -0.64 -13.85
C SER A 37 0.79 -1.83 -13.94
N LEU A 38 1.88 -1.71 -14.71
CA LEU A 38 2.92 -2.75 -14.77
C LEU A 38 3.65 -2.91 -13.43
N THR A 39 3.93 -1.81 -12.73
CA THR A 39 4.59 -1.83 -11.42
C THR A 39 3.72 -2.53 -10.39
N PHE A 40 2.43 -2.19 -10.29
CA PHE A 40 1.49 -2.88 -9.41
C PHE A 40 1.35 -4.36 -9.77
N SER A 41 1.25 -4.70 -11.05
CA SER A 41 1.14 -6.10 -11.50
C SER A 41 2.36 -6.91 -11.08
N LYS A 42 3.58 -6.37 -11.27
CA LYS A 42 4.82 -7.02 -10.84
C LYS A 42 4.90 -7.13 -9.32
N ALA A 43 4.51 -6.08 -8.59
CA ALA A 43 4.52 -6.07 -7.13
C ALA A 43 3.57 -7.13 -6.55
N ILE A 44 2.37 -7.29 -7.10
CA ILE A 44 1.41 -8.31 -6.67
C ILE A 44 1.90 -9.71 -7.05
N PHE A 45 2.37 -9.91 -8.28
CA PHE A 45 2.84 -11.22 -8.73
C PHE A 45 4.04 -11.73 -7.91
N LEU A 46 5.04 -10.88 -7.73
CA LEU A 46 6.25 -11.25 -6.98
C LEU A 46 6.02 -11.20 -5.48
N GLY A 47 5.37 -10.16 -4.96
CA GLY A 47 5.12 -9.98 -3.53
C GLY A 47 4.06 -10.93 -2.99
N ASN A 48 2.83 -10.83 -3.48
CA ASN A 48 1.72 -11.62 -2.93
C ASN A 48 1.82 -13.09 -3.32
N GLY A 49 2.40 -13.41 -4.47
CA GLY A 49 2.60 -14.78 -4.94
C GLY A 49 3.90 -15.39 -4.41
N LEU A 50 5.02 -15.03 -5.04
CA LEU A 50 6.30 -15.69 -4.80
C LEU A 50 6.81 -15.48 -3.37
N VAL A 51 6.81 -14.24 -2.87
CA VAL A 51 7.31 -13.94 -1.52
C VAL A 51 6.44 -14.58 -0.45
N ALA A 52 5.12 -14.73 -0.64
CA ALA A 52 4.27 -15.44 0.31
C ALA A 52 4.66 -16.91 0.48
N ILE A 53 4.97 -17.60 -0.63
CA ILE A 53 5.44 -18.99 -0.59
C ILE A 53 6.77 -19.08 0.17
N LEU A 54 7.72 -18.20 -0.16
CA LEU A 54 9.03 -18.18 0.50
C LEU A 54 8.93 -17.83 1.99
N ALA A 55 8.06 -16.89 2.35
CA ALA A 55 7.81 -16.50 3.74
C ALA A 55 7.20 -17.66 4.55
N GLY A 56 6.30 -18.44 3.95
CA GLY A 56 5.75 -19.65 4.57
C GLY A 56 6.83 -20.71 4.84
N LEU A 57 7.67 -20.99 3.85
CA LEU A 57 8.81 -21.91 4.00
C LEU A 57 9.82 -21.40 5.04
N PHE A 58 10.14 -20.11 5.01
CA PHE A 58 11.05 -19.49 5.97
C PHE A 58 10.49 -19.56 7.40
N GLY A 59 9.21 -19.25 7.59
CA GLY A 59 8.54 -19.41 8.88
C GLY A 59 8.60 -20.84 9.39
N ASN A 60 8.38 -21.83 8.51
CA ASN A 60 8.50 -23.24 8.88
C ASN A 60 9.92 -23.61 9.34
N VAL A 61 10.95 -23.14 8.63
CA VAL A 61 12.36 -23.36 9.01
C VAL A 61 12.67 -22.73 10.37
N LEU A 62 12.17 -21.51 10.65
CA LEU A 62 12.38 -20.83 11.92
C LEU A 62 11.79 -21.60 13.10
N VAL A 63 10.61 -22.18 12.92
CA VAL A 63 9.93 -22.94 13.97
C VAL A 63 10.54 -24.33 14.12
N ASP A 64 10.67 -25.09 13.03
CA ASP A 64 11.03 -26.50 13.07
C ASP A 64 12.54 -26.75 13.15
N SER A 65 13.33 -26.02 12.35
CA SER A 65 14.79 -26.27 12.26
C SER A 65 15.58 -25.55 13.35
N LEU A 66 15.15 -24.35 13.74
CA LEU A 66 15.81 -23.56 14.79
C LEU A 66 15.15 -23.72 16.17
N SER A 67 14.01 -24.43 16.27
CA SER A 67 13.28 -24.67 17.52
C SER A 67 12.97 -23.39 18.32
N LEU A 68 12.83 -22.25 17.63
CA LEU A 68 12.62 -20.92 18.25
C LEU A 68 11.17 -20.75 18.78
N GLY A 69 10.33 -21.76 18.60
CA GLY A 69 8.95 -21.78 19.05
C GLY A 69 7.99 -21.07 18.08
N PRO A 70 6.67 -21.17 18.33
CA PRO A 70 5.63 -20.70 17.41
C PRO A 70 5.55 -19.16 17.27
N VAL A 71 6.27 -18.42 18.11
CA VAL A 71 6.30 -16.95 18.10
C VAL A 71 7.38 -16.41 17.14
N ALA A 72 8.37 -17.22 16.79
CA ALA A 72 9.53 -16.79 16.00
C ALA A 72 9.19 -16.13 14.64
N PRO A 73 8.19 -16.60 13.86
CA PRO A 73 7.82 -15.93 12.61
C PRO A 73 7.25 -14.52 12.84
N PHE A 74 6.57 -14.29 13.97
CA PHE A 74 6.02 -12.98 14.30
C PHE A 74 7.14 -11.99 14.66
N ASP A 75 8.14 -12.44 15.43
CA ASP A 75 9.30 -11.62 15.79
C ASP A 75 10.15 -11.29 14.56
N ALA A 76 10.35 -12.26 13.67
CA ALA A 76 11.02 -12.03 12.39
C ALA A 76 10.27 -10.99 11.55
N ALA A 77 8.95 -11.13 11.41
CA ALA A 77 8.13 -10.16 10.68
C ALA A 77 8.22 -8.75 11.27
N ALA A 78 8.27 -8.61 12.61
CA ALA A 78 8.44 -7.32 13.27
C ALA A 78 9.77 -6.65 12.90
N ILE A 79 10.86 -7.42 12.83
CA ILE A 79 12.18 -6.93 12.40
C ILE A 79 12.13 -6.45 10.95
N PHE A 80 11.53 -7.24 10.04
CA PHE A 80 11.37 -6.85 8.64
C PHE A 80 10.55 -5.56 8.49
N LEU A 81 9.46 -5.42 9.25
CA LEU A 81 8.64 -4.21 9.25
C LEU A 81 9.40 -2.99 9.81
N ALA A 82 10.20 -3.15 10.85
CA ALA A 82 11.03 -2.08 11.41
C ALA A 82 12.08 -1.58 10.40
N ILE A 83 12.73 -2.51 9.68
CA ILE A 83 13.67 -2.17 8.61
C ILE A 83 12.93 -1.44 7.47
N GLY A 84 11.78 -1.97 7.05
CA GLY A 84 10.94 -1.32 6.03
C GLY A 84 10.53 0.09 6.42
N MET A 85 10.14 0.30 7.68
CA MET A 85 9.83 1.62 8.22
C MET A 85 11.04 2.56 8.14
N ALA A 86 12.23 2.12 8.54
CA ALA A 86 13.44 2.93 8.46
C ALA A 86 13.79 3.32 7.01
N ILE A 87 13.59 2.40 6.05
CA ILE A 87 13.78 2.67 4.62
C ILE A 87 12.77 3.70 4.12
N ILE A 88 11.49 3.54 4.47
CA ILE A 88 10.44 4.50 4.08
C ILE A 88 10.76 5.88 4.64
N LEU A 89 11.06 5.99 5.94
CA LEU A 89 11.36 7.27 6.59
C LEU A 89 12.59 7.98 5.98
N SER A 90 13.57 7.23 5.48
CA SER A 90 14.78 7.80 4.86
C SER A 90 14.64 8.07 3.36
N SER A 91 13.83 7.28 2.64
CA SER A 91 13.77 7.31 1.17
C SER A 91 12.55 8.04 0.63
N TRP A 92 11.45 8.09 1.40
CA TRP A 92 10.21 8.72 0.95
C TRP A 92 10.20 10.18 1.36
N THR A 93 10.13 11.06 0.36
CA THR A 93 9.85 12.46 0.60
C THR A 93 8.42 12.62 1.10
N GLU A 94 8.22 13.41 2.15
CA GLU A 94 6.89 13.67 2.69
C GLU A 94 6.00 14.31 1.63
N ASN A 95 4.97 13.58 1.22
CA ASN A 95 3.99 14.02 0.25
C ASN A 95 2.75 14.48 0.99
N PHE A 96 2.82 15.68 1.59
CA PHE A 96 1.61 16.34 2.10
C PHE A 96 0.77 16.76 0.90
N GLY A 97 -0.50 16.34 0.87
CA GLY A 97 -1.46 16.83 -0.12
C GLY A 97 -1.46 18.36 -0.16
N ASP A 98 -1.63 18.93 -1.35
CA ASP A 98 -1.58 20.37 -1.56
C ASP A 98 -2.50 21.09 -0.55
N PRO A 99 -1.98 21.95 0.36
CA PRO A 99 -2.79 22.67 1.35
C PRO A 99 -3.90 23.52 0.71
N SER A 100 -3.73 23.83 -0.57
CA SER A 100 -4.63 24.60 -1.42
C SER A 100 -5.92 23.84 -1.76
N GLU A 101 -5.95 22.50 -1.60
CA GLU A 101 -7.14 21.67 -1.80
C GLU A 101 -7.88 21.37 -0.49
N ASN A 102 -8.17 22.40 0.30
CA ASN A 102 -9.25 22.34 1.31
C ASN A 102 -10.63 22.41 0.63
N LYS A 103 -10.88 21.56 -0.37
CA LYS A 103 -12.21 21.42 -0.95
C LYS A 103 -13.00 20.47 -0.08
N ASP A 104 -13.92 21.04 0.68
CA ASP A 104 -14.85 20.33 1.55
C ASP A 104 -15.43 19.08 0.86
N LEU A 105 -15.40 17.93 1.53
CA LEU A 105 -15.75 16.63 0.95
C LEU A 105 -17.16 16.64 0.35
N LEU A 106 -18.08 17.34 1.03
CA LEU A 106 -19.45 17.56 0.56
C LEU A 106 -19.50 18.28 -0.80
N THR A 107 -18.57 19.18 -1.06
CA THR A 107 -18.48 19.91 -2.33
C THR A 107 -17.95 19.02 -3.44
N GLN A 108 -17.01 18.12 -3.13
CA GLN A 108 -16.54 17.11 -4.08
C GLN A 108 -17.62 16.08 -4.43
N PHE A 109 -18.35 15.58 -3.43
CA PHE A 109 -19.46 14.66 -3.64
C PHE A 109 -20.59 15.31 -4.45
N ARG A 110 -20.93 16.57 -4.17
CA ARG A 110 -21.90 17.32 -4.98
C ARG A 110 -21.40 17.55 -6.41
N GLY A 111 -20.14 17.92 -6.58
CA GLY A 111 -19.53 18.10 -7.90
C GLY A 111 -19.54 16.81 -8.73
N ALA A 112 -19.19 15.68 -8.12
CA ALA A 112 -19.25 14.37 -8.74
C ALA A 112 -20.69 13.98 -9.10
N ALA A 113 -21.66 14.20 -8.20
CA ALA A 113 -23.08 13.93 -8.48
C ALA A 113 -23.62 14.77 -9.64
N VAL A 114 -23.24 16.05 -9.71
CA VAL A 114 -23.60 16.95 -10.82
C VAL A 114 -22.91 16.52 -12.13
N ALA A 115 -21.64 16.12 -12.09
CA ALA A 115 -20.92 15.63 -13.26
C ALA A 115 -21.58 14.37 -13.85
N ILE A 116 -21.94 13.41 -12.99
CA ILE A 116 -22.67 12.18 -13.36
C ILE A 116 -24.06 12.53 -13.92
N ALA A 117 -24.81 13.43 -13.27
CA ALA A 117 -26.13 13.85 -13.73
C ALA A 117 -26.10 14.64 -15.04
N SER A 118 -25.01 15.35 -15.33
CA SER A 118 -24.85 16.15 -16.55
C SER A 118 -24.43 15.35 -17.78
N GLY A 119 -24.26 14.02 -17.68
CA GLY A 119 -23.96 13.13 -18.82
C GLY A 119 -22.61 13.37 -19.49
N ARG A 120 -21.70 14.13 -18.86
CA ARG A 120 -20.42 14.59 -19.46
C ARG A 120 -19.28 13.58 -19.30
N VAL A 121 -19.59 12.30 -19.12
CA VAL A 121 -18.62 11.21 -19.05
C VAL A 121 -18.30 10.65 -20.45
N GLN A 122 -19.13 10.94 -21.46
CA GLN A 122 -19.02 10.33 -22.80
C GLN A 122 -17.91 10.91 -23.72
N TYR A 123 -17.20 11.97 -23.34
CA TYR A 123 -16.33 12.74 -24.27
C TYR A 123 -14.82 12.71 -23.97
N LEU A 124 -14.34 11.87 -23.04
CA LEU A 124 -12.90 11.73 -22.73
C LEU A 124 -12.42 10.27 -22.75
N LEU A 125 -12.96 9.47 -23.67
CA LEU A 125 -12.29 8.29 -24.22
C LEU A 125 -11.80 8.63 -25.63
#